data_AF-A0AAD4Z6E5-F1
#
_entry.id   AF-A0AAD4Z6E5-F1
#
_cell.length_a   1.000
_cell.length_b   1.000
_cell.length_c   1.000
_cell.angle_alpha   90.00
_cell.angle_beta   90.00
_cell.angle_gamma   90.00
#
_symmetry.space_group_name_H-M   'P 1'
#
loop_
_entity.id
_entity.type
_entity.pdbx_description
1 polymer ?
#
loop_
_entity_poly.entity_id
_entity_poly.type
_entity_poly.pdbx_seq_one_letter_code
_entity_poly.pdbx_strand_id
1 'polypeptide(L)'
;MSHIGYLINEKCFHTIKVDNSTQDYGVYLEVETLCRSSAKDTSQVVANVDYYGVIMDIVLLDFFKFLLPIFQCDWANIVSGVKKEDGFTLFNIRDGLSKFERDPFILASQQTKCSSLEKVKPHICIQY
;
A
#
# COMPACT_ATOMS: atom_id res chain seq x y z
N MET A 1 -9.51 24.41 5.75
CA MET A 1 -9.98 23.24 6.53
C MET A 1 -8.74 22.42 6.86
N SER A 2 -8.53 22.05 8.13
CA SER A 2 -7.39 21.21 8.52
C SER A 2 -7.70 19.79 8.07
N HIS A 3 -6.96 19.29 7.09
CA HIS A 3 -7.02 17.91 6.66
C HIS A 3 -6.30 17.08 7.73
N ILE A 4 -7.03 16.14 8.36
CA ILE A 4 -6.46 15.28 9.41
C ILE A 4 -5.66 14.18 8.69
N GLY A 5 -4.38 14.44 8.49
CA GLY A 5 -3.40 13.41 8.14
C GLY A 5 -2.77 12.82 9.40
N TYR A 6 -2.31 11.57 9.30
CA TYR A 6 -1.62 10.91 10.40
C TYR A 6 -0.11 10.95 10.16
N LEU A 7 0.65 11.49 11.13
CA LEU A 7 2.09 11.68 11.00
C LEU A 7 2.85 10.49 11.60
N ILE A 8 3.63 9.79 10.78
CA ILE A 8 4.54 8.71 11.20
C ILE A 8 5.90 8.96 10.58
N ASN A 9 6.96 8.96 11.40
CA ASN A 9 8.34 9.11 10.92
C ASN A 9 8.50 10.29 9.93
N GLU A 10 7.93 11.45 10.29
CA GLU A 10 7.96 12.69 9.49
C GLU A 10 7.18 12.65 8.16
N LYS A 11 6.45 11.56 7.90
CA LYS A 11 5.57 11.41 6.73
C LYS A 11 4.10 11.53 7.14
N CYS A 12 3.37 12.42 6.46
CA CYS A 12 1.94 12.61 6.69
C CYS A 12 1.13 11.73 5.75
N PHE A 13 0.32 10.83 6.30
CA PHE A 13 -0.52 9.89 5.57
C PHE A 13 -1.96 10.39 5.52
N HIS A 14 -2.58 10.31 4.35
CA HIS A 14 -3.97 10.71 4.14
C HIS A 14 -4.79 9.53 3.62
N THR A 15 -6.07 9.51 3.98
CA THR A 15 -7.02 8.59 3.36
C THR A 15 -7.50 9.15 2.03
N ILE A 16 -7.90 8.28 1.12
CA ILE A 16 -8.48 8.65 -0.18
C ILE A 16 -9.66 9.63 -0.07
N LYS A 17 -10.38 9.62 1.07
CA LYS A 17 -11.55 10.48 1.31
C LYS A 17 -11.17 11.95 1.56
N VAL A 18 -9.94 12.22 1.97
CA VAL A 18 -9.49 13.55 2.41
C VAL A 18 -9.00 14.41 1.25
N ASP A 19 -8.45 13.80 0.22
CA ASP A 19 -7.89 14.52 -0.93
C ASP A 19 -7.94 13.67 -2.21
N ASN A 20 -8.92 13.94 -3.07
CA ASN A 20 -8.98 13.36 -4.42
C ASN A 20 -8.06 14.11 -5.42
N SER A 21 -7.40 15.19 -5.01
CA SER A 21 -6.59 16.05 -5.88
C SER A 21 -5.10 15.75 -5.84
N THR A 22 -4.61 15.14 -4.76
CA THR A 22 -3.20 14.70 -4.62
C THR A 22 -3.13 13.17 -4.52
N GLN A 23 -2.13 12.54 -5.14
CA GLN A 23 -1.96 11.07 -5.12
C GLN A 23 -1.25 10.59 -3.83
N ASP A 24 -1.48 11.28 -2.72
CA ASP A 24 -0.72 11.13 -1.47
C ASP A 24 -1.32 10.09 -0.50
N TYR A 25 -2.25 9.28 -0.99
CA TYR A 25 -2.94 8.20 -0.27
C TYR A 25 -2.43 6.81 -0.66
N GLY A 26 -1.42 6.72 -1.53
CA GLY A 26 -0.79 5.46 -1.90
C GLY A 26 0.20 4.95 -0.85
N VAL A 27 0.27 3.63 -0.70
CA VAL A 27 1.24 2.93 0.14
C VAL A 27 1.96 1.83 -0.64
N TYR A 28 3.23 1.62 -0.27
CA TYR A 28 4.10 0.61 -0.82
C TYR A 28 4.69 -0.23 0.30
N LEU A 29 4.73 -1.54 0.09
CA LEU A 29 5.29 -2.51 1.01
C LEU A 29 6.16 -3.51 0.25
N GLU A 30 7.44 -3.55 0.57
CA GLU A 30 8.39 -4.56 0.09
C GLU A 30 8.43 -5.70 1.10
N VAL A 31 8.13 -6.93 0.68
CA VAL A 31 8.11 -8.10 1.57
C VAL A 31 8.94 -9.23 0.97
N GLU A 32 9.89 -9.74 1.75
CA GLU A 32 10.53 -11.02 1.46
C GLU A 32 9.59 -12.16 1.91
N THR A 33 9.15 -13.00 0.98
CA THR A 33 8.18 -14.06 1.25
C THR A 33 8.49 -15.35 0.50
N LEU A 34 8.00 -16.47 1.03
CA LEU A 34 8.14 -17.79 0.43
C LEU A 34 7.07 -17.99 -0.65
N CYS A 35 7.52 -17.98 -1.90
CA CYS A 35 6.69 -18.15 -3.08
C CYS A 35 6.83 -19.56 -3.67
N ARG A 36 5.83 -19.95 -4.47
CA ARG A 36 5.89 -21.14 -5.34
C ARG A 36 5.83 -20.67 -6.79
N SER A 37 6.58 -21.32 -7.66
CA SER A 37 6.64 -20.94 -9.08
C SER A 37 5.30 -21.18 -9.80
N SER A 38 4.48 -22.10 -9.30
CA SER A 38 3.12 -22.36 -9.80
C SER A 38 2.27 -23.07 -8.74
N ALA A 39 0.96 -23.15 -8.97
CA ALA A 39 0.04 -23.92 -8.11
C ALA A 39 0.38 -25.42 -8.02
N LYS A 40 1.11 -25.97 -9.00
CA LYS A 40 1.55 -27.38 -9.03
C LYS A 40 2.92 -27.60 -8.40
N ASP A 41 3.69 -26.54 -8.20
CA ASP A 41 5.02 -26.60 -7.60
C ASP A 41 4.89 -26.61 -6.07
N THR A 42 5.50 -27.60 -5.42
CA THR A 42 5.53 -27.71 -3.95
C THR A 42 6.80 -27.13 -3.35
N SER A 43 7.81 -26.82 -4.18
CA SER A 43 9.03 -26.18 -3.73
C SER A 43 8.77 -24.72 -3.37
N GLN A 44 9.31 -24.29 -2.24
CA GLN A 44 9.22 -22.92 -1.78
C GLN A 44 10.53 -22.21 -2.08
N VAL A 45 10.44 -21.04 -2.70
CA VAL A 45 11.57 -20.18 -3.03
C VAL A 45 11.34 -18.84 -2.36
N VAL A 46 12.39 -18.29 -1.75
CA VAL A 46 12.35 -16.94 -1.19
C VAL A 46 12.32 -15.93 -2.33
N ALA A 47 11.36 -15.00 -2.32
CA ALA A 47 11.24 -13.95 -3.31
C ALA A 47 10.80 -12.63 -2.65
N ASN A 48 11.31 -11.52 -3.18
CA ASN A 48 10.82 -10.19 -2.82
C ASN A 48 9.57 -9.87 -3.64
N VAL A 49 8.50 -9.50 -2.93
CA VAL A 49 7.21 -9.14 -3.52
C VAL A 49 6.86 -7.73 -3.09
N ASP A 50 6.56 -6.91 -4.10
CA ASP A 50 6.11 -5.53 -3.94
C ASP A 50 4.57 -5.50 -3.88
N TYR A 51 4.02 -4.91 -2.81
CA TYR A 51 2.59 -4.61 -2.69
C TYR A 51 2.35 -3.11 -2.83
N TYR A 52 1.28 -2.77 -3.54
CA TYR A 52 0.84 -1.40 -3.77
C TYR A 52 -0.63 -1.28 -3.41
N GLY A 53 -0.97 -0.27 -2.62
CA GLY A 53 -2.33 -0.09 -2.15
C GLY A 53 -2.68 1.36 -1.87
N VAL A 54 -3.92 1.58 -1.47
CA VAL A 54 -4.47 2.89 -1.11
C VAL A 54 -5.04 2.84 0.30
N ILE A 55 -4.70 3.85 1.11
CA ILE A 55 -5.24 3.99 2.45
C ILE A 55 -6.71 4.39 2.37
N MET A 56 -7.58 3.45 2.75
CA MET A 56 -9.02 3.64 2.87
C MET A 56 -9.40 4.21 4.23
N ASP A 57 -8.71 3.76 5.27
CA ASP A 57 -8.90 4.23 6.64
C ASP A 57 -7.62 4.11 7.48
N ILE A 58 -7.55 4.90 8.55
CA ILE A 58 -6.47 4.87 9.54
C ILE A 58 -7.10 4.56 10.88
N VAL A 59 -6.79 3.38 11.43
CA VAL A 59 -7.34 2.90 12.70
C VAL A 59 -6.26 2.96 13.77
N LEU A 60 -6.59 3.50 14.94
CA LEU A 60 -5.73 3.52 16.11
C LEU A 60 -6.19 2.43 17.07
N LEU A 61 -5.40 1.38 17.23
CA LEU A 61 -5.65 0.36 18.24
C LEU A 61 -5.15 0.86 19.60
N ASP A 62 -6.03 0.90 20.60
CA ASP A 62 -5.68 1.30 21.95
C ASP A 62 -5.26 0.10 22.80
N PHE A 63 -3.97 -0.02 23.06
CA PHE A 63 -3.38 -1.06 23.91
C PHE A 63 -3.16 -0.60 25.35
N PHE A 64 -3.87 0.45 25.81
CA PHE A 64 -3.77 1.10 27.12
C PHE A 64 -2.44 1.81 27.39
N LYS A 65 -1.31 1.22 26.98
CA LYS A 65 0.04 1.78 27.12
C LYS A 65 0.49 2.61 25.93
N PHE A 66 -0.07 2.35 24.76
CA PHE A 66 0.24 3.07 23.52
C PHE A 66 -0.90 2.89 22.51
N LEU A 67 -0.96 3.81 21.54
CA LEU A 67 -1.80 3.69 20.36
C LEU A 67 -0.97 3.06 19.24
N LEU A 68 -1.49 2.01 18.61
CA LEU A 68 -0.88 1.37 17.45
C LEU A 68 -1.64 1.75 16.18
N PRO A 69 -1.06 2.61 15.32
CA PRO A 69 -1.67 2.93 14.03
C PRO A 69 -1.57 1.74 13.07
N ILE A 70 -2.72 1.34 12.53
CA ILE A 70 -2.85 0.41 11.40
C ILE A 70 -3.58 1.10 10.26
N PHE A 71 -3.21 0.76 9.02
CA PHE A 71 -3.87 1.27 7.83
C PHE A 71 -4.73 0.18 7.23
N GLN A 72 -6.00 0.51 6.97
CA GLN A 72 -6.85 -0.29 6.12
C GLN A 72 -6.58 0.12 4.68
N CYS A 73 -6.16 -0.84 3.87
CA CYS A 73 -5.75 -0.63 2.50
C CYS A 73 -6.56 -1.49 1.54
N ASP A 74 -6.93 -0.88 0.42
CA ASP A 74 -7.30 -1.64 -0.76
C ASP A 74 -6.03 -1.87 -1.59
N TRP A 75 -5.82 -3.12 -2.00
CA TRP A 75 -4.59 -3.56 -2.64
C TRP A 75 -4.76 -3.78 -4.13
N ALA A 76 -3.71 -3.50 -4.89
CA ALA A 76 -3.63 -3.86 -6.30
C ALA A 76 -3.40 -5.37 -6.48
N ASN A 77 -3.85 -5.90 -7.61
CA ASN A 77 -3.46 -7.25 -8.01
C ASN A 77 -1.97 -7.27 -8.40
N ILE A 78 -1.11 -7.95 -7.66
CA ILE A 78 0.33 -8.01 -7.96
C ILE A 78 0.67 -8.58 -9.36
N VAL A 79 -0.22 -9.40 -9.94
CA VAL A 79 0.01 -10.04 -11.25
C VAL A 79 -0.52 -9.19 -12.41
N SER A 80 -1.73 -8.65 -12.27
CA SER A 80 -2.44 -7.98 -13.38
C SER A 80 -2.67 -6.49 -13.16
N GLY A 81 -2.60 -6.04 -11.90
CA GLY A 81 -2.99 -4.71 -11.47
C GLY A 81 -1.82 -3.76 -11.28
N VAL A 82 -0.59 -4.12 -11.65
CA VAL A 82 0.60 -3.26 -11.53
C VAL A 82 1.31 -3.18 -12.87
N LYS A 83 1.59 -1.96 -13.33
CA LYS A 83 2.33 -1.67 -14.57
C LYS A 83 3.44 -0.67 -14.28
N LYS A 84 4.67 -0.98 -14.72
CA LYS A 84 5.82 -0.08 -14.61
C LYS A 84 6.03 0.61 -15.97
N GLU A 85 5.97 1.95 -16.02
CA GLU A 85 6.13 2.76 -17.24
C GLU A 85 7.04 3.96 -16.96
N ASP A 86 8.09 4.17 -17.75
CA ASP A 86 8.92 5.40 -17.75
C ASP A 86 9.30 5.97 -16.36
N GLY A 87 9.61 5.09 -15.38
CA GLY A 87 9.98 5.48 -14.01
C GLY A 87 8.81 5.62 -13.02
N PHE A 88 7.59 5.35 -13.49
CA PHE A 88 6.35 5.33 -12.71
C PHE A 88 5.88 3.90 -12.47
N THR A 89 5.18 3.69 -11.36
CA THR A 89 4.37 2.50 -11.13
C THR A 89 2.90 2.91 -11.12
N LEU A 90 2.18 2.42 -12.13
CA LEU A 90 0.73 2.50 -12.20
C LEU A 90 0.14 1.26 -11.56
N PHE A 91 -0.90 1.42 -10.77
CA PHE A 91 -1.63 0.26 -10.29
C PHE A 91 -3.14 0.49 -10.24
N ASN A 92 -3.87 -0.60 -10.48
CA ASN A 92 -5.31 -0.67 -10.46
C ASN A 92 -5.76 -1.57 -9.31
N ILE A 93 -6.65 -1.03 -8.50
CA ILE A 93 -7.14 -1.64 -7.26
C ILE A 93 -8.36 -2.51 -7.53
N ARG A 94 -9.13 -2.24 -8.59
CA ARG A 94 -10.39 -2.93 -8.91
C ARG A 94 -10.23 -4.46 -8.92
N ASP A 95 -9.14 -4.94 -9.52
CA ASP A 95 -8.86 -6.38 -9.67
C ASP A 95 -8.26 -7.02 -8.41
N GLY A 96 -7.81 -6.22 -7.45
CA GLY A 96 -7.22 -6.68 -6.19
C GLY A 96 -8.20 -6.73 -5.03
N LEU A 97 -9.29 -5.93 -5.07
CA LEU A 97 -10.32 -5.86 -4.02
C LEU A 97 -10.79 -7.24 -3.56
N SER A 98 -11.14 -8.15 -4.49
CA SER A 98 -11.67 -9.47 -4.13
C SER A 98 -10.60 -10.46 -3.62
N LYS A 99 -9.31 -10.21 -3.89
CA LYS A 99 -8.23 -11.12 -3.49
C LYS A 99 -7.64 -10.77 -2.13
N PHE A 100 -7.65 -9.49 -1.79
CA PHE A 100 -7.06 -8.98 -0.54
C PHE A 100 -8.09 -8.53 0.49
N GLU A 101 -9.40 -8.75 0.26
CA GLU A 101 -10.47 -8.45 1.21
C GLU A 101 -10.23 -9.06 2.61
N ARG A 102 -9.55 -10.22 2.66
CA ARG A 102 -9.24 -10.93 3.91
C ARG A 102 -7.98 -10.46 4.62
N ASP A 103 -7.17 -9.61 3.99
CA ASP A 103 -5.93 -9.07 4.58
C ASP A 103 -5.75 -7.57 4.24
N PRO A 104 -6.63 -6.69 4.74
CA PRO A 104 -6.61 -5.29 4.37
C PRO A 104 -5.69 -4.45 5.26
N PHE A 105 -5.18 -4.99 6.37
CA PHE A 105 -4.50 -4.18 7.39
C PHE A 105 -2.98 -4.31 7.34
N ILE A 106 -2.30 -3.18 7.40
CA ILE A 106 -0.85 -3.12 7.59
C ILE A 106 -0.49 -2.24 8.78
N LEU A 107 0.65 -2.52 9.41
CA LEU A 107 1.21 -1.60 10.39
C LEU A 107 1.80 -0.40 9.68
N ALA A 108 1.47 0.79 10.20
CA ALA A 108 2.01 2.05 9.71
C ALA A 108 3.55 2.09 9.66
N SER A 109 4.24 1.39 10.57
CA SER A 109 5.70 1.34 10.67
C SER A 109 6.37 0.44 9.63
N GLN A 110 5.62 -0.43 8.95
CA GLN A 110 6.17 -1.40 8.00
C GLN A 110 6.15 -0.92 6.55
N GLN A 111 5.45 0.18 6.26
CA GLN A 111 5.22 0.65 4.90
C GLN A 111 5.96 1.95 4.58
N THR A 112 6.05 2.25 3.28
CA THR A 112 6.54 3.52 2.76
C THR A 112 5.42 4.28 2.04
N LYS A 113 5.30 5.58 2.34
CA LYS A 113 4.37 6.48 1.64
C LYS A 113 4.72 6.55 0.16
N CYS A 114 3.71 6.48 -0.68
CA CYS A 114 3.82 6.75 -2.10
C CYS A 114 3.35 8.17 -2.37
N SER A 115 4.24 9.05 -2.82
CA SER A 115 3.89 10.41 -3.24
C SER A 115 4.29 10.63 -4.70
N SER A 116 3.56 11.46 -5.43
CA SER A 116 3.92 11.81 -6.81
C SER A 116 5.23 12.62 -6.91
N LEU A 117 5.74 13.16 -5.80
CA LEU A 117 6.77 14.21 -5.77
C LEU A 117 8.15 13.75 -5.25
N GLU A 118 8.30 12.56 -4.67
CA GLU A 118 9.61 12.07 -4.23
C GLU A 118 10.30 11.22 -5.31
N LYS A 119 11.46 11.67 -5.80
CA LYS A 119 12.36 10.95 -6.73
C LYS A 119 13.08 9.77 -6.07
N VAL A 120 12.33 8.88 -5.45
CA VAL A 120 12.79 7.54 -5.06
C VAL A 120 11.82 6.58 -5.71
N LYS A 121 12.34 5.65 -6.51
CA LYS A 121 11.60 4.52 -7.10
C LYS A 121 10.37 4.12 -6.27
N PRO A 122 9.16 4.05 -6.84
CA PRO A 122 8.65 4.65 -8.06
C PRO A 122 7.60 5.74 -7.79
N HIS A 123 7.57 6.76 -8.65
CA HIS A 123 6.48 7.73 -8.69
C HIS A 123 5.17 6.99 -9.01
N ILE A 124 4.19 7.08 -8.13
CA ILE A 124 2.95 6.29 -8.23
C ILE A 124 1.83 7.14 -8.78
N CYS A 125 1.18 6.64 -9.83
CA CYS A 125 0.03 7.29 -10.43
C CYS A 125 -1.13 6.28 -10.49
N ILE A 126 -2.18 6.60 -9.74
CA ILE A 126 -3.34 5.72 -9.54
C ILE A 126 -4.32 5.98 -10.68
N GLN A 127 -4.63 4.95 -11.46
CA GLN A 127 -5.63 5.01 -12.52
C GLN A 127 -6.91 4.34 -12.04
N TYR A 128 -8.01 5.09 -12.06
CA TYR A 128 -9.35 4.58 -11.78
C TYR A 128 -9.91 3.81 -12.96
#